data_AF-G9MIY4-F1
#
_entry.id   AF-G9MIY4-F1
#
_cell.length_a   1.000
_cell.length_b   1.000
_cell.length_c   1.000
_cell.angle_alpha   90.00
_cell.angle_beta   90.00
_cell.angle_gamma   90.00
#
_symmetry.space_group_name_H-M   'P 1'
#
loop_
_entity.id
_entity.type
_entity.pdbx_description
1 polymer ?
#
loop_
_entity_poly.entity_id
_entity_poly.type
_entity_poly.pdbx_seq_one_letter_code
_entity_poly.pdbx_strand_id
1 'polypeptide(L)'
;MAAETPNIPQQRLGVPSRNPLPLSASQESQVRDIYYARVRKQCADEIKAFADCALGRTFSVTFACRAEHTAMNACMKLRATQEEQDAAREEWFALRMERQRQRERKTKMAAAQEEFMREWWGLPEDVRLSRQKEMEKRGETVPPLRPDGSTK
;
A
#
# COMPACT_ATOMS: atom_id res chain seq x y z
N MET A 1 8.44 -40.10 5.96
CA MET A 1 8.26 -39.16 4.83
C MET A 1 7.84 -37.81 5.42
N ALA A 2 8.81 -36.98 5.82
CA ALA A 2 8.53 -35.63 6.32
C ALA A 2 8.83 -34.64 5.20
N ALA A 3 7.81 -33.90 4.76
CA ALA A 3 7.97 -32.88 3.72
C ALA A 3 8.60 -31.63 4.35
N GLU A 4 9.86 -31.35 4.01
CA GLU A 4 10.52 -30.08 4.33
C GLU A 4 9.90 -28.96 3.48
N THR A 5 9.17 -28.06 4.15
CA THR A 5 8.77 -26.77 3.57
C THR A 5 10.02 -25.92 3.30
N PRO A 6 10.20 -25.37 2.09
CA PRO A 6 11.35 -24.55 1.78
C PRO A 6 11.29 -23.22 2.54
N ASN A 7 12.35 -22.94 3.31
CA ASN A 7 12.61 -21.67 3.96
C ASN A 7 12.87 -20.61 2.87
N ILE A 8 11.90 -19.72 2.62
CA ILE A 8 12.09 -18.59 1.71
C ILE A 8 12.93 -17.54 2.44
N PRO A 9 14.15 -17.21 1.97
CA PRO A 9 14.94 -16.18 2.58
C PRO A 9 14.26 -14.83 2.37
N GLN A 10 13.87 -14.17 3.47
CA GLN A 10 13.46 -12.78 3.46
C GLN A 10 14.62 -11.94 2.92
N GLN A 11 14.55 -11.54 1.65
CA GLN A 11 15.46 -10.55 1.08
C GLN A 11 15.29 -9.25 1.84
N ARG A 12 16.08 -9.06 2.90
CA ARG A 12 16.28 -7.77 3.53
C ARG A 12 16.90 -6.89 2.47
N LEU A 13 16.08 -5.98 1.92
CA LEU A 13 16.52 -4.93 1.01
C LEU A 13 17.76 -4.29 1.62
N GLY A 14 18.89 -4.37 0.92
CA GLY A 14 20.15 -3.80 1.36
C GLY A 14 20.02 -2.29 1.49
N VAL A 15 19.70 -1.83 2.70
CA VAL A 15 19.76 -0.41 3.06
C VAL A 15 21.21 -0.02 3.30
N PRO A 16 21.72 1.03 2.64
CA PRO A 16 23.12 1.44 2.77
C PRO A 16 23.34 2.06 4.15
N SER A 17 24.18 1.38 4.94
CA SER A 17 24.67 1.75 6.27
C SER A 17 23.63 1.75 7.40
N ARG A 18 24.09 1.41 8.61
CA ARG A 18 23.36 1.51 9.89
C ARG A 18 22.94 2.94 10.25
N ASN A 19 23.29 3.94 9.45
CA ASN A 19 22.86 5.31 9.65
C ASN A 19 21.55 5.52 8.88
N PRO A 20 20.41 5.81 9.55
CA PRO A 20 19.15 6.04 8.85
C PRO A 20 19.33 7.22 7.89
N LEU A 21 19.00 7.00 6.62
CA LEU A 21 18.97 8.07 5.61
C LEU A 21 18.13 9.23 6.16
N PRO A 22 18.63 10.48 6.15
CA PRO A 22 17.89 11.60 6.71
C PRO A 22 16.60 11.79 5.92
N LEU A 23 15.47 11.57 6.58
CA LEU A 23 14.14 11.75 6.03
C LEU A 23 13.70 13.20 6.23
N SER A 24 12.85 13.73 5.34
CA SER A 24 12.19 15.00 5.60
C SER A 24 11.23 14.87 6.79
N ALA A 25 10.95 15.97 7.49
CA ALA A 25 10.05 15.94 8.66
C ALA A 25 8.67 15.30 8.35
N SER A 26 8.14 15.52 7.15
CA SER A 26 6.89 14.91 6.67
C SER A 26 6.98 13.41 6.35
N GLN A 27 8.19 12.90 6.06
CA GLN A 27 8.43 11.47 5.85
C GLN A 27 8.59 10.78 7.20
N GLU A 28 9.26 11.41 8.15
CA GLU A 28 9.37 10.91 9.53
C GLU A 28 8.02 10.80 10.23
N SER A 29 7.09 11.73 9.97
CA SER A 29 5.73 11.61 10.52
C SER A 29 5.01 10.37 9.99
N GLN A 30 5.13 10.07 8.69
CA GLN A 30 4.53 8.86 8.11
C GLN A 30 5.14 7.57 8.67
N VAL A 31 6.45 7.56 8.91
CA VAL A 31 7.13 6.44 9.57
C VAL A 31 6.61 6.29 11.01
N ARG A 32 6.45 7.40 11.75
CA ARG A 32 5.87 7.39 13.10
C ARG A 32 4.46 6.84 13.11
N ASP A 33 3.64 7.14 12.10
CA ASP A 33 2.28 6.61 12.00
C ASP A 33 2.28 5.08 11.84
N ILE A 34 3.15 4.53 10.99
CA ILE A 34 3.32 3.08 10.82
C ILE A 34 3.80 2.43 12.13
N TYR A 35 4.78 3.06 12.77
CA TYR A 35 5.32 2.62 14.06
C TYR A 35 4.24 2.57 15.14
N TYR A 36 3.48 3.66 15.33
CA TYR A 36 2.41 3.69 16.32
C TYR A 36 1.29 2.69 15.96
N ALA A 37 0.96 2.52 14.69
CA ALA A 37 -0.01 1.51 14.27
C ALA A 37 0.45 0.09 14.65
N ARG A 38 1.75 -0.22 14.51
CA ARG A 38 2.31 -1.52 14.89
C ARG A 38 2.30 -1.73 16.40
N VAL A 39 2.76 -0.73 17.17
CA VAL A 39 2.74 -0.78 18.64
C VAL A 39 1.31 -0.96 19.16
N ARG A 40 0.34 -0.25 18.58
CA ARG A 40 -1.09 -0.41 18.93
C ARG A 40 -1.63 -1.80 18.61
N LYS A 41 -1.19 -2.42 17.50
CA LYS A 41 -1.57 -3.81 17.18
C LYS A 41 -1.02 -4.80 18.20
N GLN A 42 0.20 -4.58 18.69
CA GLN A 42 0.81 -5.44 19.71
C GLN A 42 0.18 -5.25 21.11
N CYS A 43 -0.25 -4.03 21.44
CA CYS A 43 -0.90 -3.68 22.70
C CYS A 43 -2.45 -3.64 22.59
N ALA A 44 -3.04 -4.39 21.65
CA ALA A 44 -4.47 -4.30 21.36
C ALA A 44 -5.36 -4.64 22.56
N ASP A 45 -4.95 -5.61 23.37
CA ASP A 45 -5.72 -6.06 24.54
C ASP A 45 -5.81 -4.97 25.62
N GLU A 46 -4.70 -4.31 25.91
CA GLU A 46 -4.64 -3.21 26.88
C GLU A 46 -5.42 -1.97 26.39
N ILE A 47 -5.34 -1.69 25.08
CA ILE A 47 -6.11 -0.60 24.46
C ILE A 47 -7.60 -0.91 24.55
N LYS A 48 -7.99 -2.17 24.35
CA LYS A 48 -9.39 -2.59 24.46
C LYS A 48 -9.90 -2.46 25.90
N ALA A 49 -9.12 -2.89 26.89
CA ALA A 49 -9.50 -2.72 28.30
C ALA A 49 -9.70 -1.24 28.67
N PHE A 50 -8.81 -0.35 28.18
CA PHE A 50 -9.00 1.09 28.35
C PHE A 50 -10.25 1.61 27.62
N ALA A 51 -10.49 1.16 26.40
CA ALA A 51 -11.67 1.53 25.63
C ALA A 51 -12.96 1.10 26.33
N ASP A 52 -13.03 -0.14 26.82
CA ASP A 52 -14.18 -0.68 27.53
C ASP A 52 -14.49 0.11 28.81
N CYS A 53 -13.47 0.56 29.55
CA CYS A 53 -13.66 1.44 30.71
C CYS A 53 -14.12 2.86 30.30
N ALA A 54 -13.64 3.36 29.16
CA ALA A 54 -13.99 4.69 28.64
C ALA A 54 -15.39 4.72 27.98
N LEU A 55 -15.97 3.58 27.61
CA LEU A 55 -17.32 3.51 27.06
C LEU A 55 -18.34 4.05 28.09
N GLY A 56 -18.93 5.21 27.79
CA GLY A 56 -19.95 5.85 28.63
C GLY A 56 -19.41 6.79 29.70
N ARG A 57 -18.09 7.01 29.78
CA ARG A 57 -17.48 8.04 30.62
C ARG A 57 -16.81 9.03 29.68
N THR A 58 -17.22 10.30 29.69
CA THR A 58 -16.59 11.33 28.83
C THR A 58 -15.75 12.29 29.65
N PHE A 59 -16.26 12.69 30.83
CA PHE A 59 -15.60 13.67 31.69
C PHE A 59 -14.76 13.04 32.82
N SER A 60 -15.12 11.84 33.29
CA SER A 60 -14.46 11.20 34.44
C SER A 60 -13.43 10.12 34.06
N VAL A 61 -13.16 9.90 32.76
CA VAL A 61 -12.27 8.82 32.25
C VAL A 61 -10.88 8.88 32.88
N THR A 62 -10.28 10.07 32.93
CA THR A 62 -8.90 10.25 33.39
C THR A 62 -8.69 9.82 34.84
N PHE A 63 -9.74 9.90 35.66
CA PHE A 63 -9.71 9.48 37.06
C PHE A 63 -10.21 8.04 37.22
N ALA A 64 -11.33 7.70 36.59
CA ALA A 64 -12.02 6.44 36.79
C ALA A 64 -11.38 5.26 36.03
N CYS A 65 -10.66 5.52 34.94
CA CYS A 65 -9.95 4.53 34.12
C CYS A 65 -8.43 4.71 34.17
N ARG A 66 -7.92 5.29 35.26
CA ARG A 66 -6.50 5.62 35.42
C ARG A 66 -5.61 4.39 35.42
N ALA A 67 -6.08 3.28 35.97
CA ALA A 67 -5.34 2.03 36.06
C ALA A 67 -5.12 1.43 34.67
N GLU A 68 -6.19 1.31 33.89
CA GLU A 68 -6.21 0.82 32.51
C GLU A 68 -5.38 1.73 31.60
N HIS A 69 -5.50 3.06 31.77
CA HIS A 69 -4.68 4.01 31.05
C HIS A 69 -3.17 3.84 31.34
N THR A 70 -2.81 3.52 32.58
CA THR A 70 -1.41 3.29 32.97
C THR A 70 -0.90 1.96 32.43
N ALA A 71 -1.72 0.91 32.47
CA ALA A 71 -1.39 -0.40 31.88
C ALA A 71 -1.16 -0.31 30.37
N MET A 72 -2.08 0.34 29.64
CA MET A 72 -1.93 0.62 28.20
C MET A 72 -0.63 1.37 27.90
N ASN A 73 -0.35 2.44 28.63
CA ASN A 73 0.86 3.23 28.43
C ASN A 73 2.14 2.45 28.78
N ALA A 74 2.09 1.57 29.77
CA ALA A 74 3.21 0.69 30.12
C ALA A 74 3.51 -0.26 28.95
N CYS A 75 2.50 -0.92 28.37
CA CYS A 75 2.67 -1.77 27.19
C CYS A 75 3.27 -0.98 26.01
N MET A 76 2.71 0.20 25.70
CA MET A 76 3.21 1.03 24.60
C MET A 76 4.68 1.42 24.80
N LYS A 77 5.10 1.76 26.03
CA LYS A 77 6.49 2.10 26.34
C LYS A 77 7.43 0.91 26.24
N LEU A 78 7.00 -0.28 26.65
CA LEU A 78 7.80 -1.51 26.55
C LEU A 78 8.08 -1.90 25.09
N ARG A 79 7.08 -1.70 24.22
CA ARG A 79 7.20 -1.98 22.78
C ARG A 79 7.78 -0.81 21.98
N ALA A 80 8.00 0.33 22.64
CA ALA A 80 8.58 1.51 22.00
C ALA A 80 10.10 1.40 21.86
N THR A 81 10.58 0.34 21.20
CA THR A 81 12.01 0.09 21.02
C THR A 81 12.53 0.73 19.72
N GLN A 82 13.83 1.02 19.70
CA GLN A 82 14.51 1.52 18.51
C GLN A 82 14.41 0.52 17.34
N GLU A 83 14.46 -0.77 17.64
CA GLU A 83 14.32 -1.86 16.65
C GLU A 83 12.97 -1.81 15.92
N GLU A 84 11.88 -1.54 16.64
CA GLU A 84 10.56 -1.40 16.04
C GLU A 84 10.44 -0.13 15.18
N GLN A 85 11.13 0.95 15.56
CA GLN A 85 11.21 2.16 14.73
C GLN A 85 11.98 1.90 13.43
N ASP A 86 13.09 1.16 13.49
CA ASP A 86 13.88 0.84 12.31
C ASP A 86 13.13 -0.13 11.39
N ALA A 87 12.44 -1.13 11.95
CA ALA A 87 11.58 -2.00 11.17
C ALA A 87 10.35 -1.28 10.57
N ALA A 88 9.83 -0.22 11.21
CA ALA A 88 8.80 0.64 10.63
C ALA A 88 9.35 1.51 9.48
N ARG A 89 10.61 1.96 9.58
CA ARG A 89 11.30 2.65 8.47
C ARG A 89 11.46 1.73 7.26
N GLU A 90 11.94 0.50 7.48
CA GLU A 90 12.09 -0.50 6.42
C GLU A 90 10.76 -0.77 5.69
N GLU A 91 9.67 -0.93 6.45
CA GLU A 91 8.33 -1.11 5.90
C GLU A 91 7.88 0.12 5.07
N TRP A 92 8.13 1.34 5.56
CA TRP A 92 7.80 2.56 4.82
C TRP A 92 8.56 2.65 3.49
N PHE A 93 9.86 2.31 3.50
CA PHE A 93 10.67 2.25 2.28
C PHE A 93 10.14 1.18 1.31
N ALA A 94 9.79 -0.01 1.79
CA ALA A 94 9.22 -1.08 0.96
C ALA A 94 7.89 -0.65 0.31
N LEU A 95 6.98 -0.04 1.08
CA LEU A 95 5.72 0.50 0.57
C LEU A 95 5.92 1.62 -0.45
N ARG A 96 6.94 2.46 -0.28
CA ARG A 96 7.30 3.50 -1.25
C ARG A 96 7.79 2.89 -2.57
N MET A 97 8.70 1.91 -2.50
CA MET A 97 9.20 1.21 -3.69
C MET A 97 8.08 0.47 -4.41
N GLU A 98 7.16 -0.15 -3.68
CA GLU A 98 6.01 -0.82 -4.28
C GLU A 98 5.09 0.20 -4.97
N ARG A 99 4.77 1.33 -4.33
CA ARG A 99 4.01 2.41 -4.98
C ARG A 99 4.67 2.93 -6.26
N GLN A 100 5.99 3.01 -6.28
CA GLN A 100 6.73 3.41 -7.48
C GLN A 100 6.62 2.35 -8.59
N ARG A 101 6.84 1.07 -8.27
CA ARG A 101 6.68 -0.04 -9.23
C ARG A 101 5.27 -0.10 -9.82
N GLN A 102 4.25 0.14 -9.00
CA GLN A 102 2.86 0.19 -9.45
C GLN A 102 2.60 1.36 -10.40
N ARG A 103 3.21 2.52 -10.16
CA ARG A 103 3.14 3.66 -11.09
C ARG A 103 3.84 3.35 -12.40
N GLU A 104 5.04 2.78 -12.35
CA GLU A 104 5.79 2.38 -13.55
C GLU A 104 5.05 1.32 -14.39
N ARG A 105 4.38 0.36 -13.72
CA ARG A 105 3.52 -0.62 -14.41
C ARG A 105 2.33 0.06 -15.09
N LYS A 106 1.65 0.98 -14.39
CA LYS A 106 0.52 1.73 -14.93
C LYS A 106 0.93 2.62 -16.10
N THR A 107 2.07 3.31 -16.02
CA THR A 107 2.57 4.15 -17.11
C THR A 107 2.97 3.31 -18.32
N LYS A 108 3.62 2.15 -18.13
CA LYS A 108 3.93 1.21 -19.22
C LYS A 108 2.67 0.66 -19.89
N MET A 109 1.66 0.28 -19.10
CA MET A 109 0.39 -0.19 -19.65
C MET A 109 -0.36 0.92 -20.40
N ALA A 110 -0.36 2.15 -19.86
CA ALA A 110 -0.96 3.30 -20.55
C ALA A 110 -0.23 3.61 -21.87
N ALA A 111 1.10 3.61 -21.88
CA ALA A 111 1.88 3.82 -23.10
C ALA A 111 1.62 2.72 -24.14
N ALA A 112 1.60 1.44 -23.73
CA ALA A 112 1.27 0.34 -24.62
C ALA A 112 -0.17 0.44 -25.16
N GLN A 113 -1.11 0.91 -24.33
CA GLN A 113 -2.48 1.18 -24.74
C GLN A 113 -2.55 2.35 -25.74
N GLU A 114 -1.82 3.44 -25.51
CA GLU A 114 -1.74 4.58 -26.44
C GLU A 114 -1.13 4.19 -27.79
N GLU A 115 -0.04 3.40 -27.79
CA GLU A 115 0.57 2.85 -29.01
C GLU A 115 -0.41 1.94 -29.76
N PHE A 116 -1.05 1.01 -29.05
CA PHE A 116 -2.07 0.14 -29.63
C PHE A 116 -3.24 0.93 -30.22
N MET A 117 -3.75 1.95 -29.50
CA MET A 117 -4.83 2.79 -29.99
C MET A 117 -4.41 3.62 -31.20
N ARG A 118 -3.17 4.11 -31.25
CA ARG A 118 -2.61 4.83 -32.40
C ARG A 118 -2.53 3.93 -33.62
N GLU A 119 -2.04 2.70 -33.46
CA GLU A 119 -1.98 1.72 -34.55
C GLU A 119 -3.38 1.32 -35.01
N TRP A 120 -4.28 0.99 -34.07
CA TRP A 120 -5.66 0.61 -34.33
C TRP A 120 -6.43 1.66 -35.14
N TRP A 121 -6.21 2.93 -34.83
CA TRP A 121 -6.82 4.05 -35.54
C TRP A 121 -6.07 4.48 -36.82
N GLY A 122 -4.87 3.95 -37.06
CA GLY A 122 -4.08 4.20 -38.26
C GLY A 122 -4.39 3.24 -39.42
N LEU A 123 -5.11 2.14 -39.17
CA LEU A 123 -5.49 1.17 -40.21
C LEU A 123 -6.58 1.73 -41.15
N PRO A 124 -6.57 1.32 -42.43
CA PRO A 124 -7.70 1.53 -43.34
C PRO A 124 -9.02 0.98 -42.77
N GLU A 125 -10.12 1.64 -43.09
CA GLU A 125 -11.44 1.40 -42.50
C GLU A 125 -11.95 -0.03 -42.76
N ASP A 126 -11.75 -0.53 -43.98
CA ASP A 126 -12.08 -1.90 -44.41
C ASP A 126 -11.31 -2.96 -43.61
N VAL A 127 -10.02 -2.74 -43.39
CA VAL A 127 -9.15 -3.64 -42.61
C VAL A 127 -9.56 -3.63 -41.14
N ARG A 128 -9.86 -2.45 -40.58
CA ARG A 128 -10.31 -2.31 -39.19
C ARG A 128 -11.64 -3.02 -38.93
N LEU A 129 -12.62 -2.85 -39.82
CA LEU A 129 -13.94 -3.50 -39.75
C LEU A 129 -13.84 -5.03 -39.89
N SER A 130 -12.92 -5.53 -40.73
CA SER A 130 -12.69 -6.97 -40.86
C SER A 130 -12.12 -7.58 -39.57
N ARG A 131 -11.10 -6.96 -38.98
CA ARG A 131 -10.53 -7.36 -37.67
C ARG A 131 -11.53 -7.27 -36.55
N GLN A 132 -12.38 -6.24 -36.53
CA GLN A 132 -13.46 -6.12 -35.55
C GLN A 132 -14.40 -7.32 -35.60
N LYS A 133 -14.86 -7.71 -36.80
CA LYS A 133 -15.72 -8.89 -36.98
C LYS A 133 -15.02 -10.19 -36.55
N GLU A 134 -13.70 -10.31 -36.74
CA GLU A 134 -12.94 -11.47 -36.26
C GLU A 134 -12.80 -11.51 -34.74
N MET A 135 -12.54 -10.36 -34.09
CA MET A 135 -12.48 -10.23 -32.63
C MET A 135 -13.84 -10.56 -32.00
N GLU A 136 -14.94 -10.05 -32.58
CA GLU A 136 -16.32 -10.34 -32.14
C GLU A 136 -16.66 -11.83 -32.24
N LYS A 137 -16.26 -12.49 -33.35
CA LYS A 137 -16.42 -13.95 -33.51
C LYS A 137 -15.62 -14.74 -32.48
N ARG A 138 -14.47 -14.24 -32.05
CA ARG A 138 -13.62 -14.84 -31.00
C ARG A 138 -14.07 -14.47 -29.58
N GLY A 139 -15.05 -13.58 -29.43
CA GLY A 139 -15.54 -13.11 -28.13
C GLY A 139 -14.55 -12.18 -27.40
N GLU A 140 -13.62 -11.56 -28.11
CA GLU A 140 -12.65 -10.62 -27.55
C GLU A 140 -13.22 -9.19 -27.47
N THR A 141 -12.76 -8.41 -26.50
CA THR A 141 -13.19 -7.02 -26.34
C THR A 141 -12.70 -6.17 -27.51
N VAL A 142 -13.63 -5.59 -28.27
CA VAL A 142 -13.32 -4.72 -29.41
C VAL A 142 -12.83 -3.34 -28.92
N PRO A 143 -11.72 -2.81 -29.44
CA PRO A 143 -11.26 -1.47 -29.11
C PRO A 143 -12.21 -0.37 -29.65
N PRO A 144 -12.37 0.76 -28.95
CA PRO A 144 -13.32 1.78 -29.34
C PRO A 144 -12.96 2.45 -30.67
N LEU A 145 -14.00 2.80 -31.44
CA LEU A 145 -13.86 3.58 -32.67
C LEU A 145 -13.31 4.98 -32.33
N ARG A 146 -12.60 5.61 -33.28
CA ARG A 146 -12.26 7.03 -33.14
C ARG A 146 -13.57 7.80 -32.89
N PRO A 147 -13.61 8.72 -31.92
CA PRO A 147 -14.73 9.65 -31.86
C PRO A 147 -14.73 10.41 -33.19
N ASP A 148 -15.85 10.34 -33.91
CA ASP A 148 -16.02 11.08 -35.16
C ASP A 148 -15.75 12.54 -34.85
N GLY A 149 -14.76 13.12 -35.55
CA GLY A 149 -14.50 14.54 -35.47
C GLY A 149 -15.76 15.25 -35.93
N SER A 150 -16.54 15.78 -34.98
CA SER A 150 -17.67 16.66 -35.24
C SER A 150 -17.12 17.83 -36.07
N THR A 151 -17.26 17.70 -37.38
CA THR A 151 -17.05 18.75 -38.36
C THR A 151 -18.00 19.88 -37.96
N LYS A 152 -17.43 21.03 -37.66
CA LYS A 152 -18.14 22.29 -37.57
C LYS A 152 -17.54 23.23 -38.60
#